data_AF-A0A3C1PKK6-F1
#
_entry.id   AF-A0A3C1PKK6-F1
#
_cell.length_a   1.000
_cell.length_b   1.000
_cell.length_c   1.000
_cell.angle_alpha   90.00
_cell.angle_beta   90.00
_cell.angle_gamma   90.00
#
_symmetry.space_group_name_H-M   'P 1'
#
loop_
_entity.id
_entity.type
_entity.pdbx_description
1 polymer ?
#
loop_
_entity_poly.entity_id
_entity_poly.type
_entity_poly.pdbx_seq_one_letter_code
_entity_poly.pdbx_strand_id
1 'polypeptide(L)' 'NPFTLIGATTRSGLLTSPLRARFGIKAHLEYYDLNVLIGIITRSAGILKIGIVSEAATEIATRSRGTPRIANA' A
#
# COMPACT_ATOMS: atom_id res chain seq x y z
N ASN A 1 -4.05 -17.65 26.84
CA ASN A 1 -4.61 -16.36 26.38
C ASN A 1 -5.08 -16.48 24.95
N PRO A 2 -6.30 -16.01 24.63
CA PRO A 2 -6.73 -15.82 23.24
C PRO A 2 -5.84 -14.79 22.55
N PHE A 3 -5.62 -14.95 21.24
CA PHE A 3 -4.84 -14.03 20.41
C PHE A 3 -5.43 -13.95 19.00
N THR A 4 -5.04 -12.92 18.24
CA THR A 4 -5.37 -12.77 16.82
C THR A 4 -4.11 -12.92 15.98
N LEU A 5 -4.11 -13.87 15.05
CA LEU A 5 -3.02 -14.05 14.10
C LEU A 5 -3.25 -13.19 12.86
N ILE A 6 -2.27 -12.35 12.50
CA ILE A 6 -2.26 -11.60 11.24
C ILE A 6 -1.13 -12.17 10.37
N GLY A 7 -1.50 -12.72 9.21
CA GLY A 7 -0.55 -13.22 8.22
C GLY A 7 -0.52 -12.30 7.00
N ALA A 8 0.68 -12.03 6.48
CA ALA A 8 0.87 -11.31 5.22
C ALA A 8 1.63 -12.22 4.25
N THR A 9 1.16 -12.26 2.99
CA THR A 9 1.84 -12.95 1.89
C THR A 9 1.64 -12.15 0.61
N THR A 10 2.59 -12.25 -0.32
CA THR A 10 2.45 -11.65 -1.64
C THR A 10 1.40 -12.37 -2.49
N ARG A 11 1.19 -13.67 -2.26
CA ARG A 11 0.19 -14.48 -2.97
C ARG A 11 -0.47 -15.47 -2.01
N SER A 12 -1.79 -15.34 -1.85
CA SER A 12 -2.57 -16.20 -0.96
C SER A 12 -2.56 -17.69 -1.38
N GLY A 13 -2.32 -17.97 -2.67
CA GLY A 13 -2.15 -19.32 -3.20
C GLY A 13 -0.87 -20.04 -2.75
N LEU A 14 0.08 -19.34 -2.12
CA LEU A 14 1.29 -19.96 -1.57
C LEU A 14 1.06 -20.62 -0.20
N LEU A 15 -0.07 -20.36 0.44
CA LEU A 15 -0.43 -21.02 1.69
C LEU A 15 -1.04 -22.39 1.42
N THR A 16 -0.66 -23.38 2.22
CA THR A 16 -1.32 -24.69 2.22
C THR A 16 -2.80 -24.53 2.55
N SER A 17 -3.65 -25.36 1.92
CA SER A 17 -5.10 -25.31 2.14
C SER A 17 -5.51 -25.37 3.63
N PRO A 18 -4.90 -26.23 4.48
CA PRO A 18 -5.25 -26.28 5.90
C PRO A 18 -4.97 -24.97 6.65
N LEU A 19 -3.84 -24.31 6.38
CA LEU A 19 -3.49 -23.05 7.04
C LEU A 19 -4.36 -21.89 6.52
N ARG A 20 -4.58 -21.83 5.21
CA ARG A 20 -5.42 -20.80 4.56
C ARG A 20 -6.87 -20.83 5.06
N ALA A 21 -7.41 -22.03 5.35
CA ALA A 21 -8.76 -22.19 5.87
C ALA A 21 -8.94 -21.66 7.31
N ARG A 22 -7.86 -21.40 8.05
CA ARG A 22 -7.90 -20.85 9.43
C ARG A 22 -8.07 -19.33 9.49
N PHE A 23 -7.91 -18.63 8.37
CA PHE A 23 -8.11 -17.18 8.31
C PHE A 23 -9.57 -16.85 7.98
N GLY A 24 -10.31 -16.38 9.00
CA GLY A 24 -11.71 -15.93 8.84
C GLY A 24 -11.85 -14.61 8.09
N ILE A 25 -10.82 -13.76 8.14
CA ILE A 25 -10.75 -12.48 7.41
C ILE A 25 -9.65 -12.58 6.36
N LYS A 26 -9.97 -12.16 5.13
CA LYS A 26 -9.02 -12.14 4.01
C LYS A 26 -9.12 -10.76 3.36
N ALA A 27 -8.03 -10.01 3.41
CA ALA A 27 -7.90 -8.74 2.71
C ALA A 27 -6.89 -8.91 1.57
N HIS A 28 -7.29 -8.55 0.36
CA HIS A 28 -6.38 -8.46 -0.78
C HIS A 28 -6.03 -6.99 -0.99
N LEU A 29 -4.74 -6.69 -1.08
CA LEU A 29 -4.24 -5.36 -1.39
C LEU A 29 -3.93 -5.30 -2.88
N GLU A 30 -4.56 -4.37 -3.56
CA GLU A 30 -4.30 -4.06 -4.96
C GLU A 30 -3.32 -2.89 -5.07
N TYR A 31 -2.82 -2.68 -6.28
CA TYR A 31 -2.07 -1.47 -6.57
C TYR A 31 -2.95 -0.23 -6.40
N TYR A 32 -2.32 0.85 -5.99
CA TYR A 32 -3.00 2.10 -5.71
C TYR A 32 -3.26 2.85 -7.01
N ASP A 33 -4.45 3.44 -7.11
CA ASP A 33 -4.78 4.37 -8.17
C ASP A 33 -3.94 5.64 -8.09
N LEU A 34 -3.76 6.28 -9.25
CA LEU A 34 -2.98 7.50 -9.40
C LEU A 34 -3.40 8.59 -8.41
N ASN A 35 -4.70 8.83 -8.25
CA ASN A 35 -5.23 9.86 -7.35
C ASN A 35 -4.89 9.58 -5.89
N VAL A 36 -4.90 8.30 -5.49
CA VAL A 36 -4.54 7.92 -4.11
C VAL A 36 -3.05 8.13 -3.88
N LEU A 37 -2.20 7.78 -4.86
CA LEU A 37 -0.76 8.04 -4.78
C LEU A 37 -0.42 9.53 -4.71
N ILE A 38 -1.08 10.38 -5.52
CA ILE A 38 -0.94 11.83 -5.43
C ILE A 38 -1.26 12.31 -4.02
N GLY A 39 -2.38 11.86 -3.44
CA GLY A 39 -2.77 12.20 -2.08
C GLY A 39 -1.73 11.76 -1.03
N ILE A 40 -1.14 10.56 -1.19
CA ILE A 40 -0.07 10.07 -0.32
C ILE A 40 1.17 10.97 -0.41
N ILE A 41 1.61 11.31 -1.62
CA ILE A 41 2.80 12.13 -1.87
C ILE A 41 2.62 13.54 -1.30
N THR A 42 1.49 14.20 -1.59
CA THR A 42 1.18 15.54 -1.07
C THR A 42 1.11 15.53 0.46
N ARG A 43 0.51 14.49 1.06
CA ARG A 43 0.48 14.33 2.52
C ARG A 43 1.88 14.16 3.11
N SER A 44 2.71 13.32 2.50
CA SER A 44 4.09 13.09 2.94
C SER A 44 4.92 14.37 2.88
N ALA A 45 4.84 15.13 1.79
CA ALA A 45 5.49 16.43 1.67
C ALA A 45 5.05 17.41 2.77
N GLY A 46 3.76 17.44 3.10
CA GLY A 46 3.21 18.22 4.21
C GLY A 46 3.78 17.81 5.58
N ILE A 47 3.90 16.52 5.86
CA ILE A 47 4.51 16.00 7.11
C ILE A 47 5.98 16.40 7.22
N LEU A 48 6.71 16.33 6.10
CA LEU A 48 8.13 16.67 6.02
C LEU A 48 8.39 18.18 5.93
N LYS A 49 7.34 19.01 5.83
CA LYS A 49 7.41 20.47 5.64
C LYS A 49 8.17 20.87 4.37
N ILE A 50 8.01 20.10 3.31
CA ILE A 50 8.60 20.36 2.00
C ILE A 50 7.49 20.85 1.06
N GLY A 51 7.75 21.93 0.31
CA GLY A 51 6.85 22.41 -0.71
C GLY A 51 6.80 21.45 -1.90
N ILE A 52 5.61 21.12 -2.38
CA ILE A 52 5.40 20.33 -3.59
C ILE A 52 4.28 20.94 -4.43
N VAL A 53 4.51 21.03 -5.74
CA VAL A 53 3.48 21.45 -6.71
C VAL A 53 2.66 20.25 -7.18
N SER A 54 1.41 20.49 -7.58
CA SER A 54 0.46 19.44 -7.99
C SER A 54 0.99 18.56 -9.12
N GLU A 55 1.69 19.17 -10.08
CA GLU A 55 2.23 18.50 -11.26
C GLU A 55 3.38 17.58 -10.86
N ALA A 56 4.22 18.00 -9.91
CA ALA A 56 5.31 17.19 -9.40
C ALA A 56 4.80 15.96 -8.62
N ALA A 57 3.75 16.13 -7.81
CA ALA A 57 3.11 15.00 -7.11
C ALA A 57 2.51 14.00 -8.11
N THR A 58 1.89 14.50 -9.18
CA THR A 58 1.35 13.67 -10.27
C THR A 58 2.46 12.89 -10.98
N GLU A 59 3.57 13.55 -11.30
CA GLU A 59 4.69 12.93 -12.01
C GLU A 59 5.42 11.86 -11.17
N ILE A 60 5.53 12.06 -9.85
CA ILE A 60 6.05 11.03 -8.94
C ILE A 60 5.06 9.85 -8.89
N ALA A 61 3.75 10.13 -8.79
CA ALA A 61 2.72 9.10 -8.70
C ALA A 61 2.68 8.19 -9.95
N THR A 62 2.75 8.76 -11.16
CA THR A 62 2.76 7.99 -12.42
C THR A 62 3.97 7.04 -12.51
N ARG A 63 5.10 7.40 -11.89
CA ARG A 63 6.35 6.62 -11.89
C ARG A 63 6.48 5.65 -10.71
N SER A 64 5.52 5.66 -9.78
CA SER A 64 5.57 4.87 -8.55
C SER A 64 5.01 3.45 -8.67
N ARG A 65 4.63 3.02 -9.88
CA ARG A 65 4.12 1.66 -10.19
C ARG A 65 3.00 1.21 -9.24
N GLY A 66 2.04 2.10 -8.97
CA GLY A 66 0.90 1.80 -8.09
C GLY A 66 1.28 1.50 -6.63
N THR A 67 2.51 1.83 -6.19
CA THR A 67 3.03 1.37 -4.91
C THR A 67 3.39 2.54 -3.99
N PRO A 68 2.69 2.72 -2.85
CA PRO A 68 2.97 3.80 -1.90
C PRO A 68 4.39 3.83 -1.35
N ARG A 69 4.99 2.64 -1.18
CA ARG A 69 6.37 2.51 -0.71
C ARG A 69 7.38 3.09 -1.70
N ILE A 70 7.12 3.00 -3.00
CA ILE A 70 7.97 3.59 -4.05
C ILE A 70 7.73 5.09 -4.12
N ALA A 71 6.48 5.53 -3.96
CA ALA A 71 6.12 6.95 -4.00
C ALA A 71 6.74 7.79 -2.88
N ASN A 72 7.09 7.18 -1.75
CA ASN A 72 7.72 7.83 -0.59
C ASN A 72 9.22 7.52 -0.46
N ALA A 73 9.84 6.88 -1.44
CA ALA A 73 11.29 6.61 -1.44
C ALA A 73 12.07 7.89 -1.70
#